data_AF-A0A662EH42-F1
#
_entry.id   AF-A0A662EH42-F1
#
_cell.length_a   1.000
_cell.length_b   1.000
_cell.length_c   1.000
_cell.angle_alpha   90.00
_cell.angle_beta   90.00
_cell.angle_gamma   90.00
#
_symmetry.space_group_name_H-M   'P 1'
#
loop_
_entity.id
_entity.type
_entity.pdbx_description
1 polymer ?
#
loop_
_entity_poly.entity_id
_entity_poly.type
_entity_poly.pdbx_seq_one_letter_code
_entity_poly.pdbx_strand_id
1 'polypeptide(L)'
;MVAAFPLVSTGETPKYLMAEVTLPEEGVQTLSARAQALGIPTLDWTEAGPRLYGVQSEAELLAAERFLIYDPPYFLLSVQTSSGRAVLRGEGTQAQLIVDGSDLLVPPPPEFFELLDELGLTPQGETIELQVYEVPLKLPRVPEGSSLDPVLWALVNHPDWLGFARDYGLELTGLRVRVVVEKQGELAAELEPYIVSSSDGLAELLVPIPLLPTLGTDPAAKSVRPPYVPHPAEG
;
A
#
# COMPACT_ATOMS: atom_id res chain seq x y z
N MET A 1 -5.57 -1.38 -26.89
CA MET A 1 -6.57 -2.45 -26.73
C MET A 1 -6.28 -3.05 -25.37
N VAL A 2 -7.01 -2.61 -24.34
CA VAL A 2 -6.73 -2.98 -22.94
C VAL A 2 -7.38 -4.33 -22.70
N ALA A 3 -6.58 -5.33 -22.32
CA ALA A 3 -7.11 -6.61 -21.90
C ALA A 3 -7.88 -6.39 -20.59
N ALA A 4 -9.21 -6.45 -20.67
CA ALA A 4 -10.05 -6.66 -19.51
C ALA A 4 -9.78 -8.08 -19.02
N PHE A 5 -9.20 -8.22 -17.82
CA PHE A 5 -9.20 -9.50 -17.14
C PHE A 5 -10.63 -9.75 -16.66
N PRO A 6 -11.30 -10.81 -17.13
CA PRO A 6 -12.56 -11.20 -16.52
C PRO A 6 -12.23 -11.71 -15.10
N LEU A 7 -13.00 -11.25 -14.11
CA LEU A 7 -13.19 -11.96 -12.86
C LEU A 7 -13.71 -13.35 -13.22
N VAL A 8 -12.81 -14.33 -13.28
CA VAL A 8 -13.21 -15.73 -13.38
C VAL A 8 -13.73 -16.14 -12.01
N SER A 9 -15.01 -16.46 -11.99
CA SER A 9 -15.70 -17.11 -10.89
C SER A 9 -15.17 -18.54 -10.72
N THR A 10 -14.17 -18.71 -9.88
CA THR A 10 -13.98 -19.94 -9.10
C THR A 10 -14.14 -19.54 -7.64
N GLY A 11 -14.84 -20.32 -6.84
CA GLY A 11 -15.10 -20.02 -5.42
C GLY A 11 -13.86 -20.12 -4.53
N GLU A 12 -12.69 -19.82 -5.06
CA GLU A 12 -11.39 -19.89 -4.39
C GLU A 12 -10.93 -18.48 -4.02
N THR A 13 -10.49 -18.33 -2.77
CA THR A 13 -9.93 -17.08 -2.25
C THR A 13 -8.55 -16.83 -2.87
N PRO A 14 -8.23 -15.58 -3.24
CA PRO A 14 -6.87 -15.22 -3.64
C PRO A 14 -5.85 -15.66 -2.57
N LYS A 15 -4.75 -16.28 -3.00
CA LYS A 15 -3.67 -16.75 -2.13
C LYS A 15 -2.38 -16.02 -2.44
N TYR A 16 -1.62 -15.74 -1.39
CA TYR A 16 -0.33 -15.07 -1.46
C TYR A 16 0.71 -15.86 -0.69
N LEU A 17 1.98 -15.73 -1.08
CA LEU A 17 3.10 -16.04 -0.20
C LEU A 17 3.54 -14.77 0.50
N MET A 18 3.70 -14.80 1.81
CA MET A 18 4.11 -13.65 2.61
C MET A 18 5.25 -14.01 3.56
N ALA A 19 6.19 -13.09 3.74
CA ALA A 19 7.21 -13.18 4.79
C ALA A 19 7.48 -11.80 5.37
N GLU A 20 7.65 -11.76 6.69
CA GLU A 20 8.21 -10.59 7.38
C GLU A 20 9.74 -10.63 7.26
N VAL A 21 10.34 -9.50 6.93
CA VAL A 21 11.78 -9.35 6.75
C VAL A 21 12.26 -8.07 7.42
N THR A 22 13.51 -8.07 7.87
CA THR A 22 14.20 -6.87 8.36
C THR A 22 15.22 -6.43 7.33
N LEU A 23 15.20 -5.15 6.96
CA LEU A 23 16.03 -4.57 5.92
C LEU A 23 17.19 -3.75 6.51
N PRO A 24 18.32 -3.61 5.77
CA PRO A 24 19.39 -2.71 6.16
C PRO A 24 18.92 -1.25 6.19
N GLU A 25 19.19 -0.55 7.30
CA GLU A 25 18.80 0.86 7.49
C GLU A 25 19.33 1.78 6.38
N GLU A 26 20.62 1.63 6.02
CA GLU A 26 21.23 2.41 4.93
C GLU A 26 20.54 2.17 3.58
N GLY A 27 20.12 0.93 3.32
CA GLY A 27 19.38 0.56 2.12
C GLY A 27 18.05 1.30 2.02
N VAL A 28 17.30 1.34 3.12
CA VAL A 28 16.00 2.05 3.18
C VAL A 28 16.21 3.57 3.05
N GLN A 29 17.17 4.15 3.77
CA GLN A 29 17.44 5.59 3.73
C GLN A 29 17.85 6.09 2.34
N THR A 30 18.52 5.24 1.55
CA THR A 30 19.00 5.59 0.20
C THR A 30 18.14 5.01 -0.92
N LEU A 31 17.00 4.38 -0.59
CA LEU A 31 16.18 3.61 -1.50
C LEU A 31 15.73 4.40 -2.74
N SER A 32 15.11 5.57 -2.55
CA SER A 32 14.64 6.41 -3.66
C SER A 32 15.79 6.81 -4.59
N ALA A 33 16.94 7.21 -4.03
CA ALA A 33 18.10 7.60 -4.83
C ALA A 33 18.68 6.43 -5.63
N ARG A 34 18.78 5.23 -5.02
CA ARG A 34 19.26 4.01 -5.70
C ARG A 34 18.30 3.55 -6.78
N ALA A 35 17.00 3.55 -6.50
CA ALA A 35 15.97 3.19 -7.50
C ALA A 35 16.04 4.12 -8.72
N GLN A 36 16.17 5.43 -8.50
CA GLN A 36 16.34 6.39 -9.58
C GLN A 36 17.63 6.17 -10.37
N ALA A 37 18.75 5.86 -9.71
CA ALA A 37 20.03 5.56 -10.37
C ALA A 37 19.96 4.29 -11.24
N LEU A 38 19.15 3.30 -10.84
CA LEU A 38 18.87 2.09 -11.62
C LEU A 38 17.79 2.29 -12.70
N GLY A 39 17.26 3.52 -12.84
CA GLY A 39 16.22 3.84 -13.82
C GLY A 39 14.87 3.20 -13.52
N ILE A 40 14.58 2.89 -12.24
CA ILE A 40 13.29 2.38 -11.81
C ILE A 40 12.31 3.55 -11.70
N PRO A 41 11.18 3.51 -12.44
CA PRO A 41 10.09 4.46 -12.26
C PRO A 41 9.71 4.63 -10.79
N THR A 42 9.69 5.87 -10.31
CA THR A 42 9.53 6.14 -8.87
C THR A 42 8.50 7.25 -8.64
N LEU A 43 7.60 7.05 -7.68
CA LEU A 43 6.83 8.12 -7.03
C LEU A 43 7.44 8.37 -5.65
N ASP A 44 7.93 9.58 -5.42
CA ASP A 44 8.54 10.00 -4.15
C ASP A 44 7.67 11.07 -3.48
N TRP A 45 7.30 10.87 -2.23
CA TRP A 45 6.54 11.84 -1.45
C TRP A 45 7.48 12.85 -0.79
N THR A 46 7.40 14.10 -1.23
CA THR A 46 8.20 15.21 -0.69
C THR A 46 7.32 16.18 0.09
N GLU A 47 7.93 17.13 0.80
CA GLU A 47 7.19 18.24 1.43
C GLU A 47 6.32 19.04 0.43
N ALA A 48 6.73 19.08 -0.85
CA ALA A 48 6.00 19.75 -1.91
C ALA A 48 4.89 18.87 -2.53
N GLY A 49 4.69 17.65 -2.03
CA GLY A 49 3.79 16.63 -2.58
C GLY A 49 4.50 15.54 -3.39
N PRO A 50 3.74 14.66 -4.06
CA PRO A 50 4.27 13.55 -4.83
C PRO A 50 5.04 14.02 -6.06
N ARG A 51 6.20 13.42 -6.32
CA ARG A 51 7.02 13.64 -7.51
C ARG A 51 7.24 12.34 -8.25
N LEU A 52 7.11 12.39 -9.57
CA LEU A 52 7.35 11.25 -10.44
C LEU A 52 8.72 11.36 -11.12
N TYR A 53 9.43 10.23 -11.16
CA TYR A 53 10.73 10.09 -11.80
C TYR A 53 10.67 8.94 -12.80
N GLY A 54 11.20 9.17 -14.01
CA GLY A 54 11.21 8.18 -15.09
C GLY A 54 9.88 8.01 -15.84
N VAL A 55 8.78 8.62 -15.36
CA VAL A 55 7.43 8.55 -15.95
C VAL A 55 6.71 9.89 -15.84
N GLN A 56 5.65 10.09 -16.62
CA GLN A 56 4.88 11.34 -16.68
C GLN A 56 3.57 11.30 -15.88
N SER A 57 3.11 10.12 -15.48
CA SER A 57 1.89 9.96 -14.69
C SER A 57 1.95 8.76 -13.76
N GLU A 58 1.09 8.75 -12.74
CA GLU A 58 0.93 7.60 -11.84
C GLU A 58 0.38 6.38 -12.59
N ALA A 59 -0.45 6.57 -13.61
CA ALA A 59 -0.91 5.47 -14.46
C ALA A 59 0.24 4.79 -15.22
N GLU A 60 1.22 5.56 -15.71
CA GLU A 60 2.43 5.01 -16.33
C GLU A 60 3.32 4.29 -15.31
N LEU A 61 3.46 4.84 -14.09
CA LEU A 61 4.18 4.18 -12.99
C LEU A 61 3.60 2.79 -12.70
N LEU A 62 2.28 2.72 -12.49
CA LEU A 62 1.59 1.49 -12.12
C LEU A 62 1.52 0.46 -13.25
N ALA A 63 1.72 0.90 -14.50
CA ALA A 63 1.81 0.03 -15.67
C ALA A 63 3.23 -0.49 -15.94
N ALA A 64 4.25 0.03 -15.24
CA ALA A 64 5.63 -0.40 -15.41
C ALA A 64 5.86 -1.81 -14.83
N GLU A 65 6.75 -2.57 -15.45
CA GLU A 65 7.15 -3.90 -14.97
C GLU A 65 7.82 -3.85 -13.60
N ARG A 66 8.48 -2.73 -13.27
CA ARG A 66 9.03 -2.48 -11.94
C ARG A 66 8.86 -1.03 -11.58
N PHE A 67 8.47 -0.77 -10.34
CA PHE A 67 8.32 0.60 -9.85
C PHE A 67 8.48 0.67 -8.33
N LEU A 68 8.82 1.86 -7.85
CA LEU A 68 8.89 2.22 -6.44
C LEU A 68 7.85 3.30 -6.13
N ILE A 69 7.11 3.13 -5.04
CA ILE A 69 6.39 4.21 -4.37
C ILE A 69 7.08 4.41 -3.01
N TYR A 70 7.60 5.59 -2.76
CA TYR A 70 8.33 5.96 -1.55
C TYR A 70 7.61 7.12 -0.87
N ASP A 71 7.09 6.89 0.33
CA ASP A 71 6.42 7.87 1.18
C ASP A 71 6.98 7.74 2.59
N PRO A 72 8.18 8.28 2.86
CA PRO A 72 8.95 7.99 4.06
C PRO A 72 8.12 8.07 5.36
N PRO A 73 8.24 7.09 6.27
CA PRO A 73 9.13 5.91 6.23
C PRO A 73 8.57 4.72 5.43
N TYR A 74 7.42 4.89 4.77
CA TYR A 74 6.71 3.83 4.06
C TYR A 74 7.20 3.67 2.63
N PHE A 75 7.18 2.44 2.13
CA PHE A 75 7.54 2.18 0.74
C PHE A 75 6.84 0.95 0.18
N LEU A 76 6.77 0.88 -1.15
CA LEU A 76 6.31 -0.27 -1.90
C LEU A 76 7.14 -0.38 -3.19
N LEU A 77 7.96 -1.42 -3.26
CA LEU A 77 8.65 -1.86 -4.47
C LEU A 77 7.83 -2.98 -5.10
N SER A 78 7.42 -2.80 -6.34
CA SER A 78 6.67 -3.80 -7.11
C SER A 78 7.49 -4.25 -8.29
N VAL A 79 7.54 -5.56 -8.52
CA VAL A 79 8.26 -6.18 -9.63
C VAL A 79 7.37 -7.25 -10.27
N GLN A 80 7.05 -7.07 -11.54
CA GLN A 80 6.47 -8.09 -12.38
C GLN A 80 7.59 -9.06 -12.78
N THR A 81 7.38 -10.33 -12.49
CA THR A 81 8.30 -11.41 -12.79
C THR A 81 7.62 -12.44 -13.69
N SER A 82 8.39 -13.44 -14.13
CA SER A 82 7.85 -14.57 -14.90
C SER A 82 6.87 -15.45 -14.10
N SER A 83 6.98 -15.49 -12.78
CA SER A 83 6.12 -16.27 -11.88
C SER A 83 4.93 -15.49 -11.32
N GLY A 84 4.79 -14.21 -11.67
CA GLY A 84 3.76 -13.33 -11.13
C GLY A 84 4.35 -12.04 -10.56
N ARG A 85 3.61 -11.38 -9.68
CA ARG A 85 4.03 -10.12 -9.08
C ARG A 85 4.67 -10.35 -7.72
N ALA A 86 5.88 -9.85 -7.53
CA ALA A 86 6.56 -9.78 -6.23
C ALA A 86 6.52 -8.33 -5.73
N VAL A 87 6.20 -8.16 -4.46
CA VAL A 87 6.10 -6.86 -3.78
C VAL A 87 6.93 -6.91 -2.52
N LEU A 88 7.75 -5.88 -2.30
CA LEU A 88 8.35 -5.58 -1.01
C LEU A 88 7.78 -4.26 -0.52
N ARG A 89 7.05 -4.27 0.58
CA ARG A 89 6.50 -3.05 1.20
C ARG A 89 6.91 -2.98 2.66
N GLY A 90 7.07 -1.80 3.21
CA GLY A 90 7.52 -1.70 4.61
C GLY A 90 7.37 -0.33 5.22
N GLU A 91 7.77 -0.27 6.48
CA GLU A 91 7.86 0.91 7.33
C GLU A 91 9.26 0.91 7.97
N GLY A 92 10.13 1.81 7.51
CA GLY A 92 11.52 1.82 7.93
C GLY A 92 12.21 0.50 7.59
N THR A 93 12.81 -0.16 8.57
CA THR A 93 13.52 -1.44 8.37
C THR A 93 12.63 -2.67 8.43
N GLN A 94 11.37 -2.55 8.86
CA GLN A 94 10.44 -3.68 8.89
C GLN A 94 9.67 -3.73 7.57
N ALA A 95 9.64 -4.89 6.92
CA ALA A 95 9.00 -5.03 5.63
C ALA A 95 8.36 -6.40 5.42
N GLN A 96 7.38 -6.44 4.53
CA GLN A 96 6.69 -7.62 4.06
C GLN A 96 7.11 -7.89 2.62
N LEU A 97 7.63 -9.08 2.38
CA LEU A 97 7.78 -9.66 1.05
C LEU A 97 6.48 -10.41 0.73
N ILE A 98 5.86 -10.08 -0.39
CA ILE A 98 4.56 -10.59 -0.83
C ILE A 98 4.69 -11.09 -2.26
N VAL A 99 4.19 -12.29 -2.55
CA VAL A 99 4.11 -12.83 -3.91
C VAL A 99 2.66 -13.19 -4.21
N ASP A 100 2.16 -12.69 -5.34
CA ASP A 100 0.86 -13.05 -5.87
C ASP A 100 0.86 -14.51 -6.37
N GLY A 101 -0.09 -15.31 -5.90
CA GLY A 101 -0.25 -16.70 -6.26
C GLY A 101 -1.50 -16.91 -7.08
N SER A 102 -1.48 -16.52 -8.36
CA SER A 102 -2.68 -16.57 -9.18
C SER A 102 -3.08 -17.96 -9.70
N ASP A 103 -2.26 -19.01 -9.49
CA ASP A 103 -2.63 -20.41 -9.76
C ASP A 103 -1.68 -21.42 -9.08
N LEU A 104 -0.41 -21.05 -8.91
CA LEU A 104 0.61 -21.83 -8.21
C LEU A 104 1.39 -20.88 -7.29
N LEU A 105 1.54 -21.25 -6.02
CA LEU A 105 2.34 -20.49 -5.06
C LEU A 105 3.82 -20.77 -5.31
N VAL A 106 4.41 -19.96 -6.17
CA VAL A 106 5.83 -20.03 -6.55
C VAL A 106 6.59 -18.95 -5.78
N PRO A 107 7.74 -19.27 -5.16
CA PRO A 107 8.58 -18.26 -4.51
C PRO A 107 9.06 -17.20 -5.52
N PRO A 108 9.50 -16.01 -5.06
CA PRO A 108 10.09 -15.02 -5.94
C PRO A 108 11.28 -15.63 -6.69
N PRO A 109 11.46 -15.30 -7.98
CA PRO A 109 12.56 -15.83 -8.74
C PRO A 109 13.87 -15.08 -8.40
N PRO A 110 15.05 -15.64 -8.72
CA PRO A 110 16.35 -15.07 -8.31
C PRO A 110 16.56 -13.60 -8.70
N GLU A 111 16.05 -13.18 -9.86
CA GLU A 111 16.16 -11.79 -10.36
C GLU A 111 15.53 -10.76 -9.41
N PHE A 112 14.54 -11.16 -8.60
CA PHE A 112 13.95 -10.30 -7.58
C PHE A 112 14.97 -10.02 -6.47
N PHE A 113 15.67 -11.04 -6.00
CA PHE A 113 16.68 -10.89 -4.94
C PHE A 113 17.94 -10.20 -5.42
N GLU A 114 18.34 -10.39 -6.68
CA GLU A 114 19.42 -9.61 -7.31
C GLU A 114 19.08 -8.11 -7.31
N LEU A 115 17.84 -7.74 -7.66
CA LEU A 115 17.39 -6.36 -7.57
C LEU A 115 17.38 -5.83 -6.13
N LEU A 116 16.95 -6.64 -5.15
CA LEU A 116 17.02 -6.23 -3.75
C LEU A 116 18.46 -5.96 -3.33
N ASP A 117 19.42 -6.75 -3.79
CA ASP A 117 20.85 -6.55 -3.52
C ASP A 117 21.37 -5.24 -4.15
N GLU A 118 21.02 -4.96 -5.41
CA GLU A 118 21.38 -3.70 -6.08
C GLU A 118 20.82 -2.47 -5.38
N LEU A 119 19.62 -2.59 -4.80
CA LEU A 119 19.00 -1.55 -3.98
C LEU A 119 19.56 -1.51 -2.55
N GLY A 120 20.34 -2.52 -2.14
CA GLY A 120 20.82 -2.75 -0.78
C GLY A 120 19.71 -3.04 0.23
N LEU A 121 18.63 -3.64 -0.25
CA LEU A 121 17.50 -4.13 0.53
C LEU A 121 17.58 -5.64 0.79
N THR A 122 18.75 -6.27 0.67
CA THR A 122 18.93 -7.68 1.01
C THR A 122 18.54 -7.92 2.48
N PRO A 123 17.51 -8.74 2.75
CA PRO A 123 17.05 -8.98 4.12
C PRO A 123 18.15 -9.47 5.06
N GLN A 124 18.13 -8.99 6.30
CA GLN A 124 19.01 -9.44 7.36
C GLN A 124 18.52 -10.80 7.90
N GLY A 125 19.34 -11.84 7.82
CA GLY A 125 19.03 -13.18 8.33
C GLY A 125 19.50 -14.31 7.40
N GLU A 126 19.46 -15.55 7.86
CA GLU A 126 19.94 -16.71 7.09
C GLU A 126 18.85 -17.37 6.22
N THR A 127 17.55 -17.17 6.53
CA THR A 127 16.44 -17.81 5.79
C THR A 127 15.16 -16.98 5.87
N ILE A 128 14.49 -16.80 4.73
CA ILE A 128 13.17 -16.15 4.62
C ILE A 128 12.11 -17.25 4.56
N GLU A 129 11.23 -17.31 5.56
CA GLU A 129 10.15 -18.29 5.61
C GLU A 129 8.86 -17.69 4.99
N LEU A 130 8.49 -18.19 3.82
CA LEU A 130 7.27 -17.78 3.12
C LEU A 130 6.07 -18.59 3.63
N GLN A 131 5.05 -17.89 4.11
CA GLN A 131 3.80 -18.45 4.58
C GLN A 131 2.67 -18.21 3.58
N VAL A 132 1.76 -19.18 3.46
CA VAL A 132 0.57 -19.02 2.64
C VAL A 132 -0.44 -18.14 3.39
N TYR A 133 -0.87 -17.08 2.74
CA TYR A 133 -1.92 -16.18 3.21
C TYR A 133 -3.13 -16.27 2.28
N GLU A 134 -4.31 -16.57 2.83
CA GLU A 134 -5.57 -16.60 2.08
C GLU A 134 -6.40 -15.37 2.41
N VAL A 135 -6.77 -14.59 1.39
CA VAL A 135 -7.58 -13.38 1.60
C VAL A 135 -9.01 -13.78 1.98
N PRO A 136 -9.55 -13.31 3.12
CA PRO A 136 -10.92 -13.59 3.49
C PRO A 136 -11.93 -13.00 2.48
N LEU A 137 -12.95 -13.77 2.09
CA LEU A 137 -14.04 -13.29 1.22
C LEU A 137 -14.92 -12.21 1.87
N LYS A 138 -14.90 -12.13 3.20
CA LYS A 138 -15.67 -11.16 3.98
C LYS A 138 -14.72 -10.15 4.57
N LEU A 139 -15.16 -8.89 4.64
CA LEU A 139 -14.41 -7.85 5.32
C LEU A 139 -14.11 -8.28 6.77
N PRO A 140 -12.85 -8.14 7.23
CA PRO A 140 -12.49 -8.45 8.59
C PRO A 140 -13.27 -7.57 9.57
N ARG A 141 -13.52 -8.13 10.75
CA ARG A 141 -14.11 -7.34 11.83
C ARG A 141 -13.08 -6.31 12.30
N VAL A 142 -13.52 -5.06 12.38
CA VAL A 142 -12.72 -3.97 12.94
C VAL A 142 -12.43 -4.26 14.42
N PRO A 143 -11.19 -4.02 14.92
CA PRO A 143 -10.86 -4.19 16.33
C PRO A 143 -11.75 -3.36 17.24
N GLU A 144 -12.02 -3.85 18.45
CA GLU A 144 -12.75 -3.09 19.44
C GLU A 144 -12.00 -1.79 19.77
N GLY A 145 -12.74 -0.67 19.81
CA GLY A 145 -12.17 0.66 20.05
C GLY A 145 -11.61 1.37 18.82
N SER A 146 -11.63 0.75 17.63
CA SER A 146 -11.27 1.44 16.39
C SER A 146 -12.50 2.06 15.71
N SER A 147 -12.35 3.32 15.32
CA SER A 147 -13.32 4.13 14.57
C SER A 147 -13.23 3.94 13.04
N LEU A 148 -12.38 3.03 12.56
CA LEU A 148 -12.24 2.76 11.12
C LEU A 148 -13.45 2.07 10.53
N ASP A 149 -13.83 2.50 9.33
CA ASP A 149 -14.68 1.72 8.45
C ASP A 149 -14.05 0.34 8.14
N PRO A 150 -14.83 -0.76 8.12
CA PRO A 150 -14.32 -2.10 7.82
C PRO A 150 -13.55 -2.21 6.50
N VAL A 151 -13.87 -1.41 5.49
CA VAL A 151 -13.14 -1.39 4.21
C VAL A 151 -11.74 -0.82 4.38
N LEU A 152 -11.57 0.23 5.20
CA LEU A 152 -10.26 0.80 5.50
C LEU A 152 -9.43 -0.17 6.35
N TRP A 153 -10.06 -0.86 7.30
CA TRP A 153 -9.38 -1.91 8.07
C TRP A 153 -8.95 -3.09 7.18
N ALA A 154 -9.80 -3.48 6.22
CA ALA A 154 -9.45 -4.49 5.24
C ALA A 154 -8.27 -4.06 4.37
N LEU A 155 -8.23 -2.79 3.92
CA LEU A 155 -7.13 -2.23 3.14
C LEU A 155 -5.79 -2.39 3.87
N VAL A 156 -5.70 -2.03 5.15
CA VAL A 156 -4.47 -2.15 5.96
C VAL A 156 -3.90 -3.56 5.87
N ASN A 157 -4.76 -4.57 5.97
CA ASN A 157 -4.38 -5.97 6.06
C ASN A 157 -4.24 -6.66 4.70
N HIS A 158 -4.65 -6.02 3.61
CA HIS A 158 -4.67 -6.66 2.30
C HIS A 158 -3.25 -6.81 1.71
N PRO A 159 -2.86 -7.95 1.13
CA PRO A 159 -1.54 -8.13 0.51
C PRO A 159 -1.31 -7.23 -0.71
N ASP A 160 -2.34 -7.00 -1.52
CA ASP A 160 -2.31 -6.06 -2.65
C ASP A 160 -3.10 -4.80 -2.34
N TRP A 161 -2.44 -3.77 -1.80
CA TRP A 161 -3.08 -2.49 -1.46
C TRP A 161 -3.66 -1.78 -2.68
N LEU A 162 -2.93 -1.79 -3.81
CA LEU A 162 -3.31 -1.06 -5.01
C LEU A 162 -4.50 -1.73 -5.70
N GLY A 163 -4.47 -3.06 -5.82
CA GLY A 163 -5.60 -3.84 -6.33
C GLY A 163 -6.84 -3.69 -5.45
N PHE A 164 -6.68 -3.83 -4.13
CA PHE A 164 -7.81 -3.68 -3.20
C PHE A 164 -8.46 -2.31 -3.27
N ALA A 165 -7.66 -1.23 -3.27
CA ALA A 165 -8.19 0.12 -3.36
C ALA A 165 -8.98 0.35 -4.65
N ARG A 166 -8.46 -0.13 -5.79
CA ARG A 166 -9.18 -0.08 -7.06
C ARG A 166 -10.52 -0.82 -6.99
N ASP A 167 -10.52 -2.04 -6.44
CA ASP A 167 -11.71 -2.90 -6.43
C ASP A 167 -12.81 -2.39 -5.48
N TYR A 168 -12.43 -1.65 -4.42
CA TYR A 168 -13.35 -1.00 -3.48
C TYR A 168 -13.60 0.49 -3.76
N GLY A 169 -13.06 1.04 -4.86
CA GLY A 169 -13.24 2.44 -5.24
C GLY A 169 -12.63 3.43 -4.25
N LEU A 170 -11.54 3.05 -3.58
CA LEU A 170 -10.79 3.93 -2.68
C LEU A 170 -9.86 4.85 -3.49
N GLU A 171 -9.84 6.12 -3.14
CA GLU A 171 -8.98 7.12 -3.79
C GLU A 171 -7.58 7.08 -3.17
N LEU A 172 -6.60 6.60 -3.94
CA LEU A 172 -5.18 6.61 -3.58
C LEU A 172 -4.40 7.68 -4.35
N THR A 173 -3.38 8.23 -3.70
CA THR A 173 -2.24 8.87 -4.37
C THR A 173 -0.97 8.27 -3.79
N GLY A 174 -0.25 7.47 -4.57
CA GLY A 174 0.86 6.67 -4.08
C GLY A 174 0.41 5.69 -2.99
N LEU A 175 0.97 5.81 -1.77
CA LEU A 175 0.60 4.99 -0.60
C LEU A 175 -0.41 5.66 0.34
N ARG A 176 -0.89 6.85 -0.01
CA ARG A 176 -1.85 7.58 0.83
C ARG A 176 -3.26 7.38 0.32
N VAL A 177 -4.17 7.08 1.24
CA VAL A 177 -5.60 6.96 0.98
C VAL A 177 -6.33 8.21 1.47
N ARG A 178 -7.25 8.69 0.65
CA ARG A 178 -8.14 9.79 1.04
C ARG A 178 -9.22 9.27 1.99
N VAL A 179 -9.41 9.94 3.12
CA VAL A 179 -10.40 9.59 4.14
C VAL A 179 -11.11 10.84 4.67
N VAL A 180 -12.31 10.63 5.21
CA VAL A 180 -13.08 11.63 5.94
C VAL A 180 -13.22 11.17 7.38
N VAL A 181 -12.90 12.07 8.31
CA VAL A 181 -12.93 11.84 9.75
C VAL A 181 -13.99 12.74 10.37
N GLU A 182 -14.95 12.14 11.08
CA GLU A 182 -15.81 12.86 12.01
C GLU A 182 -15.04 13.06 13.32
N LYS A 183 -14.82 14.33 13.69
CA LYS A 183 -13.99 14.71 14.83
C LYS A 183 -14.86 15.13 16.01
N GLN A 184 -14.44 14.74 17.21
CA GLN A 184 -14.98 15.22 18.48
C GLN A 184 -13.97 16.06 19.30
N GLY A 185 -12.86 16.42 18.66
CA GLY A 185 -11.78 17.25 19.20
C GLY A 185 -10.70 17.47 18.14
N GLU A 186 -9.55 17.97 18.56
CA GLU A 186 -8.36 18.01 17.70
C GLU A 186 -7.75 16.62 17.60
N LEU A 187 -7.38 16.23 16.37
CA LEU A 187 -6.65 14.99 16.12
C LEU A 187 -5.23 15.10 16.70
N ALA A 188 -4.59 13.96 16.93
CA ALA A 188 -3.20 13.92 17.39
C ALA A 188 -2.28 14.72 16.44
N ALA A 189 -1.28 15.41 17.01
CA ALA A 189 -0.37 16.29 16.26
C ALA A 189 0.38 15.56 15.12
N GLU A 190 0.64 14.26 15.28
CA GLU A 190 1.24 13.41 14.25
C GLU A 190 0.38 13.24 12.99
N LEU A 191 -0.93 13.51 13.09
CA LEU A 191 -1.88 13.45 11.97
C LEU A 191 -2.00 14.77 11.21
N GLU A 192 -1.56 15.89 11.80
CA GLU A 192 -1.63 17.24 11.19
C GLU A 192 -1.04 17.31 9.77
N PRO A 193 0.12 16.68 9.46
CA PRO A 193 0.70 16.73 8.12
C PRO A 193 -0.16 16.10 7.02
N TYR A 194 -1.17 15.31 7.40
CA TYR A 194 -2.04 14.59 6.48
C TYR A 194 -3.41 15.26 6.31
N ILE A 195 -3.71 16.33 7.06
CA ILE A 195 -4.97 17.06 6.94
C ILE A 195 -4.95 17.91 5.67
N VAL A 196 -5.85 17.58 4.74
CA VAL A 196 -6.06 18.32 3.48
C VAL A 196 -7.02 19.48 3.70
N SER A 197 -8.08 19.25 4.46
CA SER A 197 -9.01 20.29 4.88
C SER A 197 -9.66 19.93 6.22
N SER A 198 -10.07 20.94 6.96
CA SER A 198 -10.62 20.78 8.31
C SER A 198 -11.69 21.83 8.55
N SER A 199 -12.83 21.39 9.09
CA SER A 199 -13.94 22.23 9.52
C SER A 199 -14.41 21.79 10.92
N ASP A 200 -15.44 22.47 11.42
CA ASP A 200 -16.06 22.14 12.70
C ASP A 200 -16.71 20.74 12.62
N GLY A 201 -16.03 19.75 13.21
CA GLY A 201 -16.50 18.37 13.33
C GLY A 201 -16.14 17.43 12.16
N LEU A 202 -15.54 17.92 11.08
CA LEU A 202 -15.07 17.08 9.97
C LEU A 202 -13.65 17.44 9.55
N ALA A 203 -12.86 16.45 9.18
CA ALA A 203 -11.59 16.66 8.49
C ALA A 203 -11.46 15.68 7.32
N GLU A 204 -10.91 16.18 6.22
CA GLU A 204 -10.46 15.35 5.11
C GLU A 204 -8.96 15.18 5.21
N LEU A 205 -8.50 13.92 5.17
CA LEU A 205 -7.10 13.58 5.27
C LEU A 205 -6.66 12.74 4.07
N LEU A 206 -5.38 12.85 3.73
CA LEU A 206 -4.68 11.98 2.79
C LEU A 206 -3.57 11.24 3.56
N VAL A 207 -3.89 10.04 4.04
CA VAL A 207 -3.14 9.33 5.09
C VAL A 207 -2.43 8.12 4.52
N PRO A 208 -1.14 7.89 4.84
CA PRO A 208 -0.46 6.64 4.51
C PRO A 208 -1.23 5.42 5.04
N ILE A 209 -1.42 4.39 4.22
CA ILE A 209 -2.18 3.19 4.59
C ILE A 209 -1.75 2.61 5.95
N PRO A 210 -0.43 2.47 6.26
CA PRO A 210 -0.01 1.93 7.56
C PRO A 210 -0.37 2.80 8.76
N LEU A 211 -0.69 4.08 8.58
CA LEU A 211 -1.08 5.00 9.67
C LEU A 211 -2.60 5.01 9.93
N LEU A 212 -3.39 4.31 9.11
CA LEU A 212 -4.84 4.18 9.34
C LEU A 212 -5.20 3.60 10.71
N PRO A 213 -4.52 2.55 11.24
CA PRO A 213 -4.81 2.04 12.58
C PRO A 213 -4.68 3.11 13.66
N THR A 214 -3.60 3.90 13.60
CA THR A 214 -3.34 5.03 14.50
C THR A 214 -4.49 6.04 14.46
N LEU A 215 -4.87 6.50 13.26
CA LEU A 215 -6.03 7.38 13.06
C LEU A 215 -7.32 6.75 13.58
N GLY A 216 -7.50 5.46 13.37
CA GLY A 216 -8.65 4.68 13.84
C GLY A 216 -8.80 4.64 15.35
N THR A 217 -7.70 4.66 16.08
CA THR A 217 -7.67 4.61 17.55
C THR A 217 -7.56 5.99 18.20
N ASP A 218 -7.49 7.06 17.40
CA ASP A 218 -7.40 8.42 17.91
C ASP A 218 -8.68 8.75 18.72
N PRO A 219 -8.56 9.19 19.99
CA PRO A 219 -9.72 9.48 20.83
C PRO A 219 -10.56 10.66 20.31
N ALA A 220 -10.01 11.54 19.47
CA ALA A 220 -10.76 12.61 18.80
C ALA A 220 -11.44 12.15 17.51
N ALA A 221 -11.15 10.96 16.99
CA ALA A 221 -11.81 10.38 15.83
C ALA A 221 -13.06 9.59 16.24
N LYS A 222 -14.24 10.13 15.95
CA LYS A 222 -15.53 9.46 16.20
C LYS A 222 -15.86 8.44 15.11
N SER A 223 -15.55 8.75 13.85
CA SER A 223 -15.65 7.82 12.73
C SER A 223 -14.64 8.18 11.64
N VAL A 224 -14.10 7.17 10.96
CA VAL A 224 -13.14 7.33 9.86
C VAL A 224 -13.62 6.49 8.68
N ARG A 225 -13.90 7.12 7.55
CA ARG A 225 -14.52 6.46 6.40
C ARG A 225 -13.95 6.94 5.07
N PRO A 226 -14.05 6.16 3.98
CA PRO A 226 -13.82 6.69 2.64
C PRO A 226 -14.74 7.90 2.35
N PRO A 227 -14.32 8.83 1.48
CA PRO A 227 -15.19 9.90 1.00
C PRO A 227 -16.49 9.34 0.42
N TYR A 228 -17.58 10.08 0.58
CA TYR A 228 -18.86 9.70 -0.03
C TYR A 228 -18.75 9.85 -1.55
N VAL A 229 -18.92 8.75 -2.28
CA VAL A 229 -19.14 8.77 -3.73
C VAL A 229 -20.65 8.78 -3.96
N PRO A 230 -21.25 9.88 -4.42
CA PRO A 230 -22.66 9.86 -4.79
C PRO A 230 -22.86 8.87 -5.93
N HIS A 231 -23.83 7.96 -5.79
CA HIS A 231 -24.31 7.22 -6.95
C HIS A 231 -24.84 8.24 -7.99
N PRO A 232 -24.57 8.07 -9.29
CA PRO A 232 -25.28 8.83 -10.30
C PRO A 232 -26.78 8.61 -10.04
N ALA A 233 -27.55 9.69 -9.92
CA ALA A 233 -28.99 9.57 -9.94
C ALA A 233 -29.34 8.88 -11.26
N GLU A 234 -29.92 7.68 -11.20
CA GLU A 234 -30.50 7.04 -12.38
C GLU A 234 -31.46 8.07 -13.02
N GLY A 235 -31.11 8.52 -14.21
CA GLY A 235 -31.89 9.43 -15.04
C GLY A 235 -32.21 8.77 -16.38
#